data_AF-A0A9P4PGR0-F1
#
_entry.id   AF-A0A9P4PGR0-F1
#
_cell.length_a   1.000
_cell.length_b   1.000
_cell.length_c   1.000
_cell.angle_alpha   90.00
_cell.angle_beta   90.00
_cell.angle_gamma   90.00
#
_symmetry.space_group_name_H-M   'P 1'
#
loop_
_entity.id
_entity.type
_entity.pdbx_description
1 polymer ?
#
loop_
_entity_poly.entity_id
_entity_poly.type
_entity_poly.pdbx_seq_one_letter_code
_entity_poly.pdbx_strand_id
1 'polypeptide(L)'
;MAFQQYIAGVLAHPLVRGFIAQSGTVGTSSYTFDPTGSNFTYVASQLGCNTAASNDEIFSCVQSKPATDVISIYNKYNATLNNGLSLSFGPTADNEVIFSNYTDRQQHGLFAQLPTVHSSNNAEGSSLLAFTPDGPPGGQAAIDAFTKNFGTCSTANGALARKKLDVPVWRIRYFGQWPNLNPFSWLGA
;
A
#
# COMPACT_ATOMS: atom_id res chain seq x y z
N MET A 1 -0.13 -5.10 -5.81
CA MET A 1 -0.69 -3.72 -5.77
C MET A 1 0.06 -2.70 -6.63
N ALA A 2 1.39 -2.80 -6.83
CA ALA A 2 2.15 -1.87 -7.70
C ALA A 2 1.57 -1.73 -9.12
N PHE A 3 1.03 -2.82 -9.69
CA PHE A 3 0.45 -2.80 -11.03
C PHE A 3 -0.72 -1.82 -11.17
N GLN A 4 -1.59 -1.72 -10.16
CA GLN A 4 -2.78 -0.85 -10.21
C GLN A 4 -2.44 0.65 -10.18
N GLN A 5 -1.27 1.00 -9.65
CA GLN A 5 -0.74 2.36 -9.62
C GLN A 5 -0.17 2.77 -11.00
N TYR A 6 0.55 1.86 -11.68
CA TYR A 6 1.04 2.05 -13.06
C TYR A 6 -0.07 2.42 -14.07
N ILE A 7 -1.29 2.03 -13.78
CA ILE A 7 -2.46 2.19 -14.66
C ILE A 7 -3.11 3.57 -14.52
N ALA A 8 -2.85 4.30 -13.44
CA ALA A 8 -3.42 5.63 -13.24
C ALA A 8 -2.66 6.74 -14.03
N GLY A 9 -1.43 6.46 -14.48
CA GLY A 9 -0.56 7.41 -15.19
C GLY A 9 -0.72 7.43 -16.72
N VAL A 10 -1.02 6.30 -17.36
CA VAL A 10 -1.22 6.24 -18.83
C VAL A 10 -2.72 6.24 -19.15
N LEU A 11 -3.35 7.38 -18.91
CA LEU A 11 -4.80 7.58 -19.07
C LEU A 11 -5.30 7.44 -20.52
N ALA A 12 -4.44 7.57 -21.54
CA ALA A 12 -4.88 7.59 -22.93
C ALA A 12 -4.93 6.19 -23.59
N HIS A 13 -4.05 5.27 -23.17
CA HIS A 13 -3.87 3.98 -23.84
C HIS A 13 -3.55 2.87 -22.83
N PRO A 14 -4.57 2.28 -22.17
CA PRO A 14 -4.30 1.20 -21.23
C PRO A 14 -3.70 0.00 -21.97
N LEU A 15 -2.59 -0.53 -21.44
CA LEU A 15 -1.88 -1.70 -21.99
C LEU A 15 -2.63 -3.02 -21.79
N VAL A 16 -3.73 -3.00 -21.04
CA VAL A 16 -4.54 -4.19 -20.71
C VAL A 16 -6.01 -3.95 -21.03
N ARG A 17 -6.82 -5.01 -20.96
CA ARG A 17 -8.26 -4.96 -21.27
C ARG A 17 -9.18 -4.97 -20.04
N GLY A 18 -8.62 -5.17 -18.85
CA GLY A 18 -9.38 -5.22 -17.60
C GLY A 18 -8.47 -5.49 -16.40
N PHE A 19 -9.06 -5.42 -15.21
CA PHE A 19 -8.35 -5.57 -13.94
C PHE A 19 -9.01 -6.58 -13.01
N ILE A 20 -8.20 -7.34 -12.29
CA ILE A 20 -8.62 -8.12 -11.13
C ILE A 20 -7.75 -7.67 -9.95
N ALA A 21 -8.34 -6.97 -8.99
CA ALA A 21 -7.68 -6.41 -7.83
C ALA A 21 -8.08 -7.18 -6.59
N GLN A 22 -7.15 -7.98 -6.06
CA GLN A 22 -7.37 -8.83 -4.90
C GLN A 22 -6.72 -8.20 -3.66
N SER A 23 -7.51 -8.04 -2.60
CA SER A 23 -7.10 -7.54 -1.28
C SER A 23 -6.33 -6.23 -1.33
N GLY A 24 -6.74 -5.35 -2.24
CA GLY A 24 -6.09 -4.06 -2.45
C GLY A 24 -6.82 -3.21 -3.47
N THR A 25 -6.77 -1.90 -3.26
CA THR A 25 -7.26 -0.90 -4.19
C THR A 25 -6.44 0.37 -4.04
N VAL A 26 -6.33 1.14 -5.11
CA VAL A 26 -5.70 2.45 -5.05
C VAL A 26 -6.57 3.42 -4.23
N GLY A 27 -5.94 4.31 -3.47
CA GLY A 27 -6.61 5.25 -2.58
C GLY A 27 -6.89 4.72 -1.17
N THR A 28 -6.35 3.55 -0.81
CA THR A 28 -6.30 3.12 0.59
C THR A 28 -5.33 3.99 1.38
N SER A 29 -5.66 4.29 2.63
CA SER A 29 -4.86 5.11 3.54
C SER A 29 -3.64 4.37 4.14
N SER A 30 -3.17 3.30 3.49
CA SER A 30 -2.18 2.38 4.07
C SER A 30 -0.74 2.68 3.66
N TYR A 31 -0.51 3.75 2.90
CA TYR A 31 0.83 4.17 2.54
C TYR A 31 1.36 5.18 3.55
N THR A 32 2.49 4.86 4.17
CA THR A 32 3.30 5.85 4.87
C THR A 32 4.06 6.64 3.82
N PHE A 33 3.67 7.89 3.64
CA PHE A 33 4.36 8.81 2.74
C PHE A 33 5.59 9.37 3.45
N ASP A 34 6.73 9.37 2.76
CA ASP A 34 7.92 10.13 3.15
C ASP A 34 8.13 11.27 2.13
N PRO A 35 7.30 12.33 2.19
CA PRO A 35 7.35 13.39 1.18
C PRO A 35 8.67 14.19 1.23
N THR A 36 9.39 14.13 2.34
CA THR A 36 10.68 14.83 2.50
C THR A 36 11.88 13.96 2.12
N GLY A 37 11.68 12.66 1.83
CA GLY A 37 12.77 11.72 1.57
C GLY A 37 13.68 11.49 2.80
N SER A 38 13.16 11.73 4.00
CA SER A 38 13.89 11.63 5.26
C SER A 38 14.36 10.20 5.58
N ASN A 39 13.59 9.18 5.19
CA ASN A 39 13.96 7.77 5.36
C ASN A 39 15.14 7.39 4.46
N PHE A 40 15.11 7.86 3.21
CA PHE A 40 16.24 7.66 2.29
C PHE A 40 17.49 8.38 2.78
N THR A 41 17.35 9.64 3.19
CA THR A 41 18.46 10.45 3.72
C THR A 41 19.05 9.84 4.99
N TYR A 42 18.22 9.29 5.88
CA TYR A 42 18.67 8.55 7.04
C TYR A 42 19.54 7.35 6.64
N VAL A 43 19.06 6.48 5.74
CA VAL A 43 19.83 5.32 5.27
C VAL A 43 21.14 5.75 4.63
N ALA A 44 21.12 6.78 3.79
CA ALA A 44 22.33 7.33 3.17
C ALA A 44 23.36 7.77 4.22
N SER A 45 22.92 8.44 5.30
CA SER A 45 23.81 8.84 6.39
C SER A 45 24.46 7.64 7.10
N GLN A 46 23.69 6.57 7.33
CA GLN A 46 24.19 5.35 7.99
C GLN A 46 25.18 4.58 7.11
N LEU A 47 25.09 4.73 5.79
CA LEU A 47 26.04 4.16 4.83
C LEU A 47 27.31 5.01 4.65
N GLY A 48 27.40 6.14 5.36
CA GLY A 48 28.51 7.09 5.26
C GLY A 48 28.49 7.92 3.97
N CYS A 49 27.32 8.07 3.33
CA CYS A 49 27.17 8.97 2.18
C CYS A 49 27.07 10.42 2.65
N ASN A 50 27.64 11.35 1.88
CA ASN A 50 27.56 12.77 2.18
C ASN A 50 26.16 13.32 1.89
N THR A 51 25.32 13.42 2.91
CA THR A 51 23.93 13.91 2.78
C THR A 51 23.83 15.42 2.53
N ALA A 52 24.95 16.16 2.49
CA ALA A 52 25.00 17.56 2.07
C ALA A 52 25.38 17.72 0.58
N ALA A 53 25.67 16.63 -0.13
CA ALA A 53 25.95 16.63 -1.56
C ALA A 53 24.65 16.78 -2.39
N SER A 54 24.78 16.81 -3.72
CA SER A 54 23.60 16.78 -4.60
C SER A 54 22.86 15.44 -4.50
N ASN A 55 21.56 15.43 -4.84
CA ASN A 55 20.73 14.22 -4.80
C ASN A 55 21.33 13.08 -5.66
N ASP A 56 21.91 13.40 -6.82
CA ASP A 56 22.54 12.43 -7.71
C ASP A 56 23.80 11.81 -7.10
N GLU A 57 24.59 12.59 -6.37
CA GLU A 57 25.78 12.11 -5.65
C GLU A 57 25.38 11.23 -4.46
N ILE A 58 24.35 11.63 -3.70
CA ILE A 58 23.81 10.82 -2.60
C ILE A 58 23.29 9.49 -3.15
N PHE A 59 22.50 9.53 -4.21
CA PHE A 59 21.95 8.34 -4.86
C PHE A 59 23.05 7.41 -5.38
N SER A 60 24.02 7.95 -6.12
CA SER A 60 25.16 7.18 -6.64
C SER A 60 25.98 6.56 -5.52
N CYS A 61 26.16 7.28 -4.41
CA CYS A 61 26.82 6.74 -3.23
C CYS A 61 26.06 5.56 -2.64
N VAL A 62 24.75 5.69 -2.37
CA VAL A 62 23.93 4.59 -1.84
C VAL A 62 23.96 3.40 -2.78
N GLN A 63 23.85 3.63 -4.10
CA GLN A 63 23.88 2.59 -5.12
C GLN A 63 25.22 1.83 -5.17
N SER A 64 26.33 2.47 -4.78
CA SER A 64 27.64 1.82 -4.70
C SER A 64 27.81 0.87 -3.52
N LYS A 65 26.90 0.89 -2.54
CA LYS A 65 26.99 0.08 -1.32
C LYS A 65 26.36 -1.29 -1.52
N PRO A 66 26.85 -2.33 -0.81
CA PRO A 66 26.17 -3.62 -0.77
C PRO A 66 24.72 -3.49 -0.29
N ALA A 67 23.79 -4.12 -1.00
CA ALA A 67 22.38 -4.14 -0.59
C ALA A 67 22.17 -4.74 0.82
N THR A 68 23.06 -5.64 1.25
CA THR A 68 23.07 -6.22 2.61
C THR A 68 23.25 -5.17 3.70
N ASP A 69 23.95 -4.08 3.41
CA ASP A 69 24.19 -3.01 4.37
C ASP A 69 22.90 -2.20 4.59
N VAL A 70 22.18 -1.90 3.50
CA VAL A 70 20.84 -1.29 3.54
C VAL A 70 19.87 -2.15 4.37
N ILE A 71 19.84 -3.46 4.10
CA ILE A 71 18.99 -4.41 4.84
C ILE A 71 19.38 -4.45 6.32
N SER A 72 20.68 -4.47 6.64
CA SER A 72 21.16 -4.45 8.03
C SER A 72 20.74 -3.17 8.74
N ILE A 73 20.81 -2.01 8.09
CA ILE A 73 20.35 -0.73 8.66
C ILE A 73 18.86 -0.81 8.97
N TYR A 74 18.05 -1.28 8.01
CA TYR A 74 16.62 -1.42 8.18
C TYR A 74 16.25 -2.36 9.34
N ASN A 75 16.88 -3.55 9.40
CA ASN A 75 16.58 -4.55 10.43
C ASN A 75 17.01 -4.15 11.85
N LYS A 76 18.01 -3.26 11.96
CA LYS A 76 18.49 -2.74 13.26
C LYS A 76 17.80 -1.44 13.67
N TYR A 77 16.96 -0.87 12.81
CA TYR A 77 16.30 0.39 13.07
C TYR A 77 15.38 0.29 14.30
N ASN A 78 15.49 1.26 15.19
CA ASN A 78 14.66 1.35 16.38
C ASN A 78 13.94 2.70 16.39
N ALA A 79 12.63 2.69 16.12
CA ALA A 79 11.82 3.89 16.06
C ALA A 79 11.83 4.68 17.40
N THR A 80 11.87 3.99 18.55
CA THR A 80 11.92 4.63 19.87
C THR A 80 13.17 5.48 20.05
N LEU A 81 14.31 5.05 19.49
CA LEU A 81 15.55 5.83 19.51
C LEU A 81 15.56 6.98 18.49
N ASN A 82 14.56 7.04 17.61
CA ASN A 82 14.42 8.04 16.54
C ASN A 82 13.12 8.85 16.69
N ASN A 83 12.81 9.28 17.92
CA ASN A 83 11.63 10.11 18.24
C ASN A 83 10.29 9.49 17.83
N GLY A 84 10.20 8.16 17.77
CA GLY A 84 9.01 7.44 17.35
C GLY A 84 8.75 7.45 15.84
N LEU A 85 9.67 8.00 15.03
CA LEU A 85 9.56 7.97 13.58
C LEU A 85 9.82 6.56 13.07
N SER A 86 9.03 6.09 12.10
CA SER A 86 9.22 4.80 11.46
C SER A 86 10.12 4.92 10.23
N LEU A 87 11.13 4.06 10.11
CA LEU A 87 11.85 3.87 8.86
C LEU A 87 11.00 2.99 7.93
N SER A 88 10.42 3.59 6.89
CA SER A 88 9.56 2.85 5.96
C SER A 88 9.69 3.40 4.55
N PHE A 89 9.50 2.53 3.56
CA PHE A 89 9.60 2.89 2.15
C PHE A 89 8.30 2.49 1.48
N GLY A 90 7.59 3.48 0.95
CA GLY A 90 6.33 3.31 0.24
C GLY A 90 6.29 4.19 -1.00
N PRO A 91 5.30 3.97 -1.88
CA PRO A 91 5.07 4.88 -3.01
C PRO A 91 4.78 6.29 -2.48
N THR A 92 5.52 7.28 -3.00
CA THR A 92 5.27 8.70 -2.74
C THR A 92 4.54 9.31 -3.94
N ALA A 93 3.59 10.21 -3.68
CA ALA A 93 2.88 10.90 -4.74
C ALA A 93 3.83 11.79 -5.56
N ASP A 94 4.02 11.45 -6.82
CA ASP A 94 4.72 12.24 -7.84
C ASP A 94 3.74 12.97 -8.78
N ASN A 95 2.45 12.63 -8.72
CA ASN A 95 1.38 13.04 -9.63
C ASN A 95 1.62 12.63 -11.10
N GLU A 96 2.47 11.64 -11.33
CA GLU A 96 2.69 11.02 -12.63
C GLU A 96 2.15 9.59 -12.63
N VAL A 97 2.59 8.80 -11.66
CA VAL A 97 2.17 7.41 -11.47
C VAL A 97 1.38 7.25 -10.17
N ILE A 98 1.75 8.02 -9.15
CA ILE A 98 1.08 8.05 -7.85
C ILE A 98 0.47 9.42 -7.62
N PHE A 99 -0.85 9.46 -7.51
CA PHE A 99 -1.57 10.72 -7.37
C PHE A 99 -1.83 11.06 -5.90
N SER A 100 -1.68 12.35 -5.58
CA SER A 100 -1.97 12.89 -4.25
C SER A 100 -3.47 12.92 -3.92
N ASN A 101 -4.35 13.01 -4.93
CA ASN A 101 -5.81 13.11 -4.73
C ASN A 101 -6.59 12.13 -5.60
N TYR A 102 -6.83 10.92 -5.08
CA TYR A 102 -7.62 9.91 -5.79
C TYR A 102 -9.12 10.21 -5.81
N THR A 103 -9.65 10.94 -4.84
CA THR A 103 -11.07 11.32 -4.80
C THR A 103 -11.43 12.21 -5.98
N ASP A 104 -10.65 13.25 -6.23
CA ASP A 104 -10.83 14.17 -7.37
C ASP A 104 -10.77 13.41 -8.70
N ARG A 105 -9.76 12.53 -8.86
CA ARG A 105 -9.61 11.71 -10.06
C ARG A 105 -10.79 10.78 -10.28
N GLN A 106 -11.32 10.16 -9.23
CA GLN A 106 -12.51 9.31 -9.31
C GLN A 106 -13.75 10.11 -9.72
N GLN A 107 -13.91 11.33 -9.20
CA GLN A 107 -15.04 12.21 -9.52
C GLN A 107 -15.00 12.70 -10.97
N HIS A 108 -13.81 12.98 -11.50
CA HIS A 108 -13.61 13.48 -12.86
C HIS A 108 -13.36 12.37 -13.90
N GLY A 109 -13.45 11.09 -13.52
CA GLY A 109 -13.23 9.98 -14.45
C GLY A 109 -11.78 9.83 -14.93
N LEU A 110 -10.81 10.39 -14.19
CA LEU A 110 -9.38 10.37 -14.48
C LEU A 110 -8.74 9.05 -14.02
N PHE A 111 -9.27 7.94 -14.54
CA PHE A 111 -8.78 6.59 -14.35
C PHE A 111 -9.06 5.76 -15.61
N ALA A 112 -8.35 4.64 -15.77
CA ALA A 112 -8.61 3.71 -16.87
C ALA A 112 -10.03 3.12 -16.77
N GLN A 113 -10.89 3.48 -17.73
CA GLN A 113 -12.29 3.06 -17.80
C GLN A 113 -12.41 1.63 -18.38
N LEU A 114 -11.84 0.66 -17.68
CA LEU A 114 -11.83 -0.75 -18.08
C LEU A 114 -12.59 -1.64 -17.10
N PRO A 115 -13.16 -2.76 -17.59
CA PRO A 115 -13.79 -3.78 -16.74
C PRO A 115 -12.91 -4.16 -15.55
N THR A 116 -13.48 -4.15 -14.34
CA THR A 116 -12.70 -4.38 -13.11
C THR A 116 -13.42 -5.33 -12.15
N VAL A 117 -12.70 -6.32 -11.62
CA VAL A 117 -13.14 -7.13 -10.50
C VAL A 117 -12.36 -6.69 -9.26
N HIS A 118 -13.07 -6.25 -8.22
CA HIS A 118 -12.51 -6.05 -6.90
C HIS A 118 -12.82 -7.27 -6.02
N SER A 119 -11.81 -7.81 -5.35
CA SER A 119 -11.97 -8.90 -4.39
C SER A 119 -11.33 -8.50 -3.06
N SER A 120 -11.98 -8.83 -1.96
CA SER A 120 -11.40 -8.72 -0.62
C SER A 120 -11.79 -9.92 0.22
N ASN A 121 -10.96 -10.25 1.20
CA ASN A 121 -11.26 -11.25 2.21
C ASN A 121 -12.23 -10.68 3.26
N ASN A 122 -12.86 -11.56 4.03
CA ASN A 122 -13.82 -11.18 5.05
C ASN A 122 -13.14 -10.54 6.27
N ALA A 123 -11.88 -10.90 6.53
CA ALA A 123 -11.07 -10.47 7.66
C ALA A 123 -9.66 -10.01 7.21
N GLU A 124 -9.56 -9.11 6.22
CA GLU A 124 -8.27 -8.53 5.76
C GLU A 124 -7.33 -8.11 6.90
N GLY A 125 -7.90 -7.49 7.94
CA GLY A 125 -7.16 -6.98 9.08
C GLY A 125 -6.46 -8.04 9.92
N SER A 126 -6.87 -9.31 9.86
CA SER A 126 -6.27 -10.37 10.68
C SER A 126 -4.80 -10.62 10.31
N SER A 127 -4.45 -10.46 9.04
CA SER A 127 -3.08 -10.64 8.54
C SER A 127 -2.26 -9.34 8.49
N LEU A 128 -2.92 -8.19 8.60
CA LEU A 128 -2.32 -6.87 8.36
C LEU A 128 -2.12 -6.04 9.63
N LEU A 129 -2.79 -6.40 10.73
CA LEU A 129 -2.53 -5.83 12.04
C LEU A 129 -1.35 -6.52 12.73
N ALA A 130 -0.81 -5.88 13.76
CA ALA A 130 0.30 -6.43 14.54
C ALA A 130 -0.08 -7.80 15.13
N PHE A 131 0.72 -8.81 14.81
CA PHE A 131 0.50 -10.18 15.26
C PHE A 131 0.77 -10.32 16.77
N THR A 132 -0.16 -10.98 17.47
CA THR A 132 0.11 -11.63 18.76
C THR A 132 -0.59 -13.00 18.78
N PRO A 133 -0.12 -13.98 19.57
CA PRO A 133 -0.78 -15.29 19.66
C PRO A 133 -2.28 -15.20 20.02
N ASP A 134 -2.64 -14.25 20.87
CA ASP A 134 -4.02 -14.05 21.36
C ASP A 134 -4.86 -13.12 20.46
N GLY A 135 -4.26 -12.63 19.36
CA GLY A 135 -4.86 -11.69 18.42
C GLY A 135 -4.29 -10.27 18.51
N PRO A 136 -4.52 -9.43 17.48
CA PRO A 136 -3.99 -8.06 17.51
C PRO A 136 -4.60 -7.27 18.68
N PRO A 137 -3.91 -6.22 19.19
CA PRO A 137 -4.50 -5.30 20.16
C PRO A 137 -5.86 -4.77 19.67
N GLY A 138 -6.88 -4.85 20.53
CA GLY A 138 -8.27 -4.54 20.17
C GLY A 138 -9.07 -5.71 19.55
N GLY A 139 -8.44 -6.86 19.34
CA GLY A 139 -9.07 -8.13 18.95
C GLY A 139 -9.87 -8.03 17.65
N GLN A 140 -11.00 -8.74 17.60
CA GLN A 140 -11.87 -8.78 16.42
C GLN A 140 -12.36 -7.39 15.99
N ALA A 141 -12.64 -6.50 16.95
CA ALA A 141 -13.09 -5.14 16.63
C ALA A 141 -12.03 -4.34 15.84
N ALA A 142 -10.75 -4.53 16.16
CA ALA A 142 -9.66 -3.93 15.40
C ALA A 142 -9.55 -4.54 13.99
N ILE A 143 -9.67 -5.87 13.87
CA ILE A 143 -9.69 -6.58 12.58
C ILE A 143 -10.83 -6.07 11.69
N ASP A 144 -12.04 -5.95 12.23
CA ASP A 144 -13.22 -5.49 11.50
C ASP A 144 -13.09 -4.03 11.07
N ALA A 145 -12.60 -3.17 11.97
CA ALA A 145 -12.35 -1.75 11.68
C ALA A 145 -11.32 -1.58 10.57
N PHE A 146 -10.21 -2.34 10.63
CA PHE A 146 -9.20 -2.32 9.58
C PHE A 146 -9.77 -2.83 8.25
N THR A 147 -10.42 -4.00 8.26
CA THR A 147 -11.03 -4.62 7.08
C THR A 147 -12.06 -3.71 6.41
N LYS A 148 -12.85 -2.99 7.22
CA LYS A 148 -13.80 -2.00 6.73
C LYS A 148 -13.10 -0.87 5.98
N ASN A 149 -12.11 -0.23 6.60
CA ASN A 149 -11.45 0.94 6.02
C ASN A 149 -10.56 0.56 4.82
N PHE A 150 -9.67 -0.42 5.00
CA PHE A 150 -8.72 -0.85 3.99
C PHE A 150 -9.38 -1.58 2.82
N GLY A 151 -10.21 -2.58 3.10
CA GLY A 151 -10.83 -3.42 2.06
C GLY A 151 -12.19 -2.90 1.63
N THR A 152 -13.18 -2.98 2.53
CA THR A 152 -14.59 -2.86 2.17
C THR A 152 -14.97 -1.48 1.61
N CYS A 153 -14.59 -0.40 2.30
CA CYS A 153 -14.91 0.97 1.93
C CYS A 153 -14.09 1.42 0.72
N SER A 154 -12.79 1.15 0.72
CA SER A 154 -11.93 1.57 -0.38
C SER A 154 -12.33 0.88 -1.70
N THR A 155 -12.65 -0.43 -1.68
CA THR A 155 -13.16 -1.13 -2.88
C THR A 155 -14.55 -0.64 -3.29
N ALA A 156 -15.40 -0.24 -2.33
CA ALA A 156 -16.70 0.36 -2.62
C ALA A 156 -16.55 1.69 -3.37
N ASN A 157 -15.61 2.55 -2.96
CA ASN A 157 -15.34 3.83 -3.62
C ASN A 157 -14.84 3.62 -5.05
N GLY A 158 -13.87 2.73 -5.25
CA GLY A 158 -13.33 2.39 -6.58
C GLY A 158 -14.39 1.79 -7.52
N ALA A 159 -15.31 0.98 -6.97
CA ALA A 159 -16.43 0.43 -7.74
C ALA A 159 -17.51 1.46 -8.04
N LEU A 160 -17.82 2.35 -7.10
CA LEU A 160 -18.77 3.44 -7.31
C LEU A 160 -18.29 4.40 -8.41
N ALA A 161 -17.00 4.75 -8.43
CA ALA A 161 -16.41 5.60 -9.46
C ALA A 161 -16.60 5.01 -10.86
N ARG A 162 -16.36 3.70 -11.01
CA ARG A 162 -16.60 2.96 -12.28
C ARG A 162 -18.07 2.91 -12.64
N LYS A 163 -18.94 2.60 -11.66
CA LYS A 163 -20.38 2.49 -11.89
C LYS A 163 -21.01 3.82 -12.33
N LYS A 164 -20.53 4.96 -11.83
CA LYS A 164 -21.00 6.30 -12.24
C LYS A 164 -20.70 6.66 -13.70
N LEU A 165 -19.73 5.99 -14.31
CA LEU A 165 -19.34 6.16 -15.72
C LEU A 165 -19.71 4.95 -16.58
N ASP A 166 -20.61 4.09 -16.08
CA ASP A 166 -21.05 2.85 -16.75
C ASP A 166 -19.91 1.90 -17.16
N VAL A 167 -18.79 1.96 -16.45
CA VAL A 167 -17.68 1.00 -16.62
C VAL A 167 -18.04 -0.31 -15.91
N PRO A 168 -17.95 -1.48 -16.58
CA PRO A 168 -18.25 -2.77 -15.96
C PRO A 168 -17.41 -3.01 -14.70
N VAL A 169 -18.08 -3.36 -13.60
CA VAL A 169 -17.41 -3.63 -12.32
C VAL A 169 -18.11 -4.72 -11.53
N TRP A 170 -17.31 -5.60 -10.92
CA TRP A 170 -17.78 -6.64 -10.01
C TRP A 170 -17.06 -6.53 -8.67
N ARG A 171 -17.76 -6.88 -7.60
CA ARG A 171 -17.21 -6.93 -6.25
C ARG A 171 -17.40 -8.32 -5.68
N ILE A 172 -16.33 -8.91 -5.18
CA ILE A 172 -16.27 -10.23 -4.57
C ILE A 172 -15.82 -10.05 -3.12
N ARG A 173 -16.49 -10.75 -2.21
CA ARG A 173 -16.04 -10.90 -0.82
C ARG A 173 -15.83 -12.36 -0.54
N TYR A 174 -14.61 -12.72 -0.17
CA TYR A 174 -14.21 -14.09 0.09
C TYR A 174 -14.43 -14.44 1.57
N PHE A 175 -15.12 -15.55 1.84
CA PHE A 175 -15.48 -16.00 3.20
C PHE A 175 -14.95 -17.38 3.57
N GLY A 176 -14.19 -18.02 2.67
CA GLY A 176 -13.70 -19.38 2.93
C GLY A 176 -12.66 -19.41 4.04
N GLN A 177 -12.76 -20.41 4.91
CA GLN A 177 -11.81 -20.65 5.97
C GLN A 177 -11.25 -22.05 5.84
N TRP A 178 -9.99 -22.22 6.20
CA TRP A 178 -9.31 -23.50 6.20
C TRP A 178 -8.81 -23.76 7.62
N PRO A 179 -9.62 -24.38 8.50
CA PRO A 179 -9.25 -24.60 9.90
C PRO A 179 -7.92 -25.37 10.08
N ASN A 180 -7.55 -26.21 9.12
CA ASN A 180 -6.27 -26.91 9.09
C ASN A 180 -5.07 -26.03 8.73
N LEU A 181 -5.30 -24.82 8.21
CA LEU A 181 -4.29 -23.80 7.89
C LEU A 181 -4.43 -22.53 8.75
N ASN A 182 -5.49 -22.43 9.56
CA ASN A 182 -5.75 -21.34 10.49
C ASN A 182 -5.44 -21.79 11.93
N PRO A 183 -4.18 -21.67 12.39
CA PRO A 183 -3.80 -22.10 13.74
C PRO A 183 -4.44 -21.26 14.85
N PHE A 184 -4.96 -20.06 14.52
CA PHE A 184 -5.62 -19.17 15.47
C PHE A 184 -7.07 -18.92 15.08
N SER A 185 -7.97 -18.99 16.06
CA SER A 185 -9.41 -18.81 15.87
C SER A 185 -9.80 -17.40 15.39
N TRP A 186 -8.95 -16.41 15.64
CA TRP A 186 -9.17 -15.01 15.27
C TRP A 186 -8.74 -14.66 13.83
N LEU A 187 -8.09 -15.57 13.10
CA LEU A 187 -7.61 -15.29 11.73
C LEU A 187 -8.75 -15.10 10.71
N GLY A 188 -9.82 -15.89 10.83
CA GLY A 188 -10.95 -15.81 9.92
C GLY A 188 -10.60 -16.18 8.46
N ALA A 189 -11.23 -15.49 7.52
CA ALA A 189 -11.10 -15.69 6.07
C ALA A 189 -10.44 -14.49 5.41
#